data_AF-A0A0D6L3E2-F1
#
_entry.id   AF-A0A0D6L3E2-F1
#
_cell.length_a   1.000
_cell.length_b   1.000
_cell.length_c   1.000
_cell.angle_alpha   90.00
_cell.angle_beta   90.00
_cell.angle_gamma   90.00
#
_symmetry.space_group_name_H-M   'P 1'
#
loop_
_entity.id
_entity.type
_entity.pdbx_description
1 polymer ?
#
loop_
_entity_poly.entity_id
_entity_poly.type
_entity_poly.pdbx_seq_one_letter_code
_entity_poly.pdbx_strand_id
1 'polypeptide(L)' 'YVLLHHVLGGVDNRSGAWAYVIGGMGAVSEAIAKSARIHGAEIFVEQEVADILVDDGAVQGVRLANGKEIHART' A
#
# COMPACT_ATOMS: atom_id res chain seq x y z
N TYR A 1 24.19 -6.16 -8.96
CA TYR A 1 22.87 -6.73 -8.58
C TYR A 1 21.73 -5.78 -9.01
N VAL A 2 21.69 -5.36 -10.28
CA VAL A 2 20.71 -4.37 -10.82
C VAL A 2 20.28 -4.78 -12.25
N LEU A 3 20.53 -6.02 -12.66
CA LEU A 3 20.27 -6.46 -14.05
C LEU A 3 19.05 -7.38 -14.18
N LEU A 4 18.70 -8.14 -13.13
CA LEU A 4 17.67 -9.17 -13.25
C LEU A 4 16.24 -8.60 -13.35
N HIS A 5 15.89 -7.57 -12.58
CA HIS A 5 14.56 -6.96 -12.66
C HIS A 5 14.34 -6.13 -13.95
N HIS A 6 15.42 -5.74 -14.64
CA HIS A 6 15.35 -5.07 -15.95
C HIS A 6 15.07 -6.04 -17.10
N VAL A 7 15.57 -7.28 -16.99
CA VAL A 7 15.39 -8.32 -18.02
C VAL A 7 14.06 -9.07 -17.85
N LEU A 8 13.53 -9.12 -16.62
CA LEU A 8 12.24 -9.77 -16.31
C LEU A 8 11.02 -8.87 -16.53
N GLY A 9 11.22 -7.56 -16.75
CA GLY A 9 10.15 -6.64 -17.13
C GLY A 9 9.77 -6.85 -18.59
N GLY A 10 8.56 -7.33 -18.84
CA GLY A 10 7.96 -7.43 -20.16
C GLY A 10 6.58 -6.79 -20.17
N VAL A 11 6.29 -6.04 -21.22
CA VAL A 11 4.97 -5.45 -21.49
C VAL A 11 4.58 -5.93 -22.88
N ASP A 12 3.33 -6.38 -23.05
CA ASP A 12 2.77 -6.86 -24.32
C ASP A 12 3.65 -7.88 -25.06
N ASN A 13 4.06 -8.94 -24.35
CA ASN A 13 4.82 -10.06 -24.92
C ASN A 13 6.22 -9.68 -25.48
N ARG A 14 6.77 -8.53 -25.04
CA ARG A 14 8.12 -8.07 -25.40
C ARG A 14 9.03 -8.07 -24.17
N SER A 15 10.00 -8.96 -24.13
CA SER A 15 11.02 -9.02 -23.08
C SER A 15 11.89 -7.75 -23.07
N GLY A 16 12.09 -7.15 -21.90
CA GLY A 16 12.88 -5.92 -21.72
C GLY A 16 12.13 -4.62 -21.98
N ALA A 17 10.80 -4.66 -22.14
CA ALA A 17 9.99 -3.47 -22.35
C ALA A 17 9.59 -2.82 -21.01
N TRP A 18 9.79 -1.50 -20.93
CA TRP A 18 9.44 -0.67 -19.78
C TRP A 18 8.23 0.17 -20.14
N ALA A 19 7.16 0.09 -19.35
CA ALA A 19 6.00 0.96 -19.50
C ALA A 19 6.16 2.19 -18.62
N TYR A 20 5.92 3.36 -19.20
CA TYR A 20 5.74 4.58 -18.43
C TYR A 20 4.28 4.69 -18.02
N VAL A 21 4.03 4.92 -16.73
CA VAL A 21 2.68 5.07 -16.22
C VAL A 21 2.15 6.43 -16.65
N ILE A 22 1.09 6.44 -17.45
CA ILE A 22 0.38 7.67 -17.82
C ILE A 22 -0.26 8.23 -16.54
N GLY A 23 0.04 9.48 -16.20
CA GLY A 23 -0.42 10.10 -14.95
C GLY A 23 0.68 10.30 -13.89
N GLY A 24 1.94 9.97 -14.20
CA GLY A 24 3.09 10.25 -13.33
C GLY A 24 3.34 9.19 -12.26
N MET A 25 4.33 9.43 -11.40
CA MET A 25 4.86 8.42 -10.45
C MET A 25 3.82 7.90 -9.44
N GLY A 26 2.80 8.69 -9.11
CA GLY A 26 1.76 8.30 -8.15
C GLY A 26 0.60 7.48 -8.72
N ALA A 27 0.51 7.35 -10.04
CA ALA A 27 -0.68 6.79 -10.68
C ALA A 27 -0.90 5.30 -10.38
N VAL A 28 0.16 4.51 -10.15
CA VAL A 28 0.04 3.11 -9.71
C VAL A 28 -0.50 3.05 -8.29
N SER A 29 0.04 3.85 -7.37
CA SER A 29 -0.41 3.91 -5.98
C SER A 29 -1.88 4.33 -5.89
N GLU A 30 -2.30 5.31 -6.69
CA GLU A 30 -3.71 5.74 -6.75
C GLU A 30 -4.61 4.64 -7.33
N ALA A 31 -4.15 3.89 -8.35
CA ALA A 31 -4.91 2.76 -8.88
C ALA A 31 -5.14 1.66 -7.83
N ILE A 32 -4.12 1.36 -7.01
CA ILE A 32 -4.23 0.41 -5.89
C ILE A 32 -5.21 0.96 -4.84
N ALA A 33 -5.04 2.23 -4.44
CA ALA A 33 -5.93 2.88 -3.47
C ALA A 33 -7.40 2.86 -3.94
N LYS A 34 -7.63 3.13 -5.23
CA LYS A 34 -8.96 3.05 -5.85
C LYS A 34 -9.53 1.63 -5.81
N SER A 35 -8.73 0.62 -6.15
CA SER A 35 -9.15 -0.78 -6.08
C SER A 35 -9.52 -1.19 -4.66
N ALA A 36 -8.70 -0.81 -3.67
CA ALA A 36 -8.97 -1.10 -2.26
C ALA A 36 -10.29 -0.44 -1.79
N ARG A 37 -10.50 0.84 -2.14
CA ARG A 37 -11.76 1.56 -1.83
C ARG A 37 -12.99 0.90 -2.48
N ILE A 38 -12.88 0.39 -3.71
CA ILE A 38 -13.97 -0.35 -4.37
C ILE A 38 -14.35 -1.60 -3.57
N HIS A 39 -13.39 -2.26 -2.92
CA HIS A 39 -13.62 -3.41 -2.06
C HIS A 39 -13.98 -3.02 -0.62
N GLY A 40 -14.26 -1.75 -0.35
CA GLY A 40 -14.73 -1.26 0.95
C GLY A 40 -13.61 -0.88 1.93
N ALA A 41 -12.35 -0.77 1.49
CA ALA A 41 -11.28 -0.28 2.34
C ALA A 41 -11.39 1.23 2.58
N GLU A 42 -11.22 1.65 3.83
CA GLU A 42 -11.06 3.06 4.20
C GLU A 42 -9.57 3.40 4.30
N ILE A 43 -9.15 4.50 3.65
CA ILE A 43 -7.75 4.94 3.63
C ILE A 43 -7.67 6.31 4.28
N PHE A 44 -6.95 6.39 5.39
CA PHE A 44 -6.65 7.63 6.09
C PHE A 44 -5.22 8.05 5.78
N VAL A 45 -5.04 9.27 5.29
CA VAL A 45 -3.73 9.86 5.02
C VAL A 45 -3.36 10.84 6.13
N GLU A 46 -2.06 11.10 6.29
CA GLU A 46 -1.55 12.08 7.28
C GLU A 46 -1.92 11.75 8.73
N GLN A 47 -2.17 10.47 9.02
CA GLN A 47 -2.45 9.96 10.36
C GLN A 47 -1.24 9.18 10.86
N GLU A 48 -0.40 9.81 11.67
CA GLU A 48 0.77 9.16 12.28
C GLU A 48 0.32 8.12 13.31
N VAL A 49 0.91 6.93 13.24
CA VAL A 49 0.70 5.85 14.22
C VAL A 49 1.70 6.02 15.36
N ALA A 50 1.21 6.18 16.59
CA ALA A 50 2.03 6.32 17.80
C ALA A 50 2.37 4.96 18.42
N ASP A 51 1.39 4.06 18.53
CA ASP A 51 1.57 2.75 19.17
C ASP A 51 0.82 1.64 18.43
N ILE A 52 1.32 0.42 18.54
CA ILE A 52 0.58 -0.80 18.17
C ILE A 52 -0.10 -1.34 19.44
N LEU A 53 -1.40 -1.59 19.37
CA LEU A 53 -2.18 -2.16 20.46
C LEU A 53 -2.05 -3.68 20.40
N VAL A 54 -1.45 -4.27 21.44
CA VAL A 54 -1.26 -5.72 21.57
C VAL A 54 -1.93 -6.18 22.86
N ASP A 55 -2.74 -7.22 22.77
CA ASP A 55 -3.40 -7.87 23.90
C ASP A 55 -3.28 -9.38 23.77
N ASP A 56 -2.98 -10.06 24.87
CA ASP A 56 -2.75 -11.52 24.92
C ASP A 56 -1.80 -12.05 23.82
N GLY A 57 -0.78 -11.25 23.47
CA GLY A 57 0.20 -11.59 22.42
C GLY A 57 -0.29 -11.43 20.98
N ALA A 58 -1.53 -10.95 20.76
CA ALA A 58 -2.10 -10.67 19.44
C ALA A 58 -2.27 -9.16 19.19
N VAL A 59 -2.08 -8.74 17.93
CA VAL A 59 -2.29 -7.34 17.53
C VAL A 59 -3.79 -7.06 17.44
N GLN A 60 -4.27 -6.14 18.26
CA GLN A 60 -5.68 -5.73 18.31
C GLN A 60 -5.97 -4.43 17.56
N GLY A 61 -4.93 -3.69 17.14
CA GLY A 61 -5.12 -2.41 16.46
C GLY A 61 -3.92 -1.48 16.57
N VAL A 62 -4.16 -0.20 16.28
CA VAL A 62 -3.16 0.88 16.36
C VAL A 62 -3.73 2.11 17.05
N ARG A 63 -2.89 2.83 17.79
CA ARG A 63 -3.18 4.15 18.34
C ARG A 63 -2.49 5.21 17.49
N LEU A 64 -3.25 6.22 17.06
CA LEU A 64 -2.74 7.37 16.33
C LEU A 64 -2.14 8.42 17.28
N ALA A 65 -1.25 9.26 16.77
CA ALA A 65 -0.63 10.36 17.53
C ALA A 65 -1.64 11.37 18.10
N ASN A 66 -2.83 11.48 17.50
CA ASN A 66 -3.94 12.29 18.01
C ASN A 66 -4.75 11.62 19.14
N GLY A 67 -4.33 10.43 19.60
CA GLY A 67 -4.98 9.67 20.67
C GLY A 67 -6.16 8.80 20.21
N LYS A 68 -6.55 8.84 18.93
CA LYS A 68 -7.59 7.96 18.38
C LYS A 68 -7.06 6.53 18.24
N GLU A 69 -7.83 5.56 18.69
CA GLU A 69 -7.53 4.14 18.53
C GLU A 69 -8.35 3.55 17.36
N ILE A 70 -7.70 2.73 16.54
CA ILE A 70 -8.30 1.98 15.45
C ILE A 70 -8.08 0.51 15.74
N HIS A 71 -9.16 -0.19 16.07
CA HIS A 71 -9.12 -1.63 16.30
C HIS A 71 -9.12 -2.40 14.98
N ALA A 72 -8.29 -3.43 14.90
CA ALA A 72 -8.32 -4.39 13.81
C ALA A 72 -9.61 -5.21 13.90
N ARG A 73 -10.19 -5.53 12.74
CA ARG A 73 -11.26 -6.52 12.67
C ARG A 73 -10.60 -7.90 12.58
N THR A 74 -10.56 -8.61 13.70
CA THR A 74 -10.11 -10.01 13.78
C THR A 74 -11.11 -10.95 13.12
#